data_AF-A0A7X7FLK2-F1
#
_entry.id   AF-A0A7X7FLK2-F1
#
_cell.length_a   1.000
_cell.length_b   1.000
_cell.length_c   1.000
_cell.angle_alpha   90.00
_cell.angle_beta   90.00
_cell.angle_gamma   90.00
#
_symmetry.space_group_name_H-M   'P 1'
#
loop_
_entity.id
_entity.type
_entity.pdbx_description
1 polymer ?
#
loop_
_entity_poly.entity_id
_entity_poly.type
_entity_poly.pdbx_seq_one_letter_code
_entity_poly.pdbx_strand_id
1 'polypeptide(L)'
;MAHRRIRFCLPRISRDFVANFRVGKWMAATDAMFMVARQMIPWILAATWGSAELALLGVCDGASGMIGYASRGLSAFFLPKMSHAAGNPRRLRRMVVNSLSVLVPAAVCCVVGALLAGEWLLVTLYCSSYRGLTGPLVICCLSSSVGLVSVPVNQAVHAVQRSDVGFKALLYSLPLSLCLGSLLTWRFGVWGAALSTLLGVAGAFGHRAFFLSRYLAGQGALPAADTETKSSVFSPPPLAEHAGALP
;
A
#
# COMPACT_ATOMS: atom_id res chain seq x y z
N MET A 1 15.44 -7.58 -40.20
CA MET A 1 15.18 -6.95 -38.90
C MET A 1 14.66 -5.54 -39.13
N ALA A 2 13.39 -5.26 -38.82
CA ALA A 2 12.80 -3.93 -39.05
C ALA A 2 13.21 -2.94 -37.94
N HIS A 3 13.96 -1.89 -38.28
CA HIS A 3 14.29 -0.81 -37.36
C HIS A 3 13.02 -0.04 -36.98
N ARG A 4 12.52 -0.26 -35.76
CA ARG A 4 11.41 0.52 -35.18
C ARG A 4 11.91 1.95 -34.90
N ARG A 5 11.66 2.89 -35.81
CA ARG A 5 12.04 4.31 -35.61
C ARG A 5 11.16 4.91 -34.51
N ILE A 6 11.75 5.14 -33.33
CA ILE A 6 11.11 5.88 -32.23
C ILE A 6 11.16 7.37 -32.62
N ARG A 7 10.00 7.99 -32.92
CA ARG A 7 9.91 9.45 -33.12
C ARG A 7 9.59 10.12 -31.79
N PHE A 8 10.50 10.95 -31.30
CA PHE A 8 10.24 11.80 -30.14
C PHE A 8 9.48 13.04 -30.58
N CYS A 9 8.21 13.14 -30.19
CA CYS A 9 7.40 14.34 -30.41
C CYS A 9 7.27 15.07 -29.07
N LEU A 10 8.01 16.16 -28.88
CA LEU A 10 7.92 17.02 -27.69
C LEU A 10 6.49 17.34 -27.23
N PRO A 11 5.53 17.73 -28.09
CA PRO A 11 4.18 18.05 -27.64
C PRO A 11 3.40 16.83 -27.12
N ARG A 12 3.76 15.61 -27.55
CA ARG A 12 3.19 14.36 -27.02
C ARG A 12 3.77 14.05 -25.65
N ILE A 13 5.09 14.22 -25.50
CA ILE A 13 5.79 14.01 -24.22
C ILE A 13 5.25 14.95 -23.14
N SER A 14 5.05 16.24 -23.44
CA SER A 14 4.53 17.19 -22.45
C SER A 14 3.10 16.86 -22.02
N ARG A 15 2.23 16.44 -22.96
CA ARG A 15 0.85 16.02 -22.63
C ARG A 15 0.83 14.77 -21.75
N ASP A 16 1.65 13.77 -22.08
CA ASP A 16 1.76 12.53 -21.28
C ASP A 16 2.37 12.83 -19.90
N PHE A 17 3.35 13.73 -19.84
CA PHE A 17 3.93 14.19 -18.58
C PHE A 17 2.89 14.86 -17.68
N VAL A 18 2.09 15.79 -18.19
CA VAL A 18 1.04 16.47 -17.40
C VAL A 18 -0.02 15.48 -16.90
N ALA A 19 -0.43 14.52 -17.75
CA ALA A 19 -1.39 13.49 -17.37
C ALA A 19 -0.84 12.58 -16.24
N ASN A 20 0.43 12.16 -16.36
CA ASN A 20 1.11 11.35 -15.36
C ASN A 20 1.39 12.15 -14.08
N PHE A 21 1.73 13.42 -14.19
CA PHE A 21 1.99 14.30 -13.05
C PHE A 21 0.75 14.47 -12.15
N ARG A 22 -0.45 14.52 -12.75
CA ARG A 22 -1.72 14.60 -12.00
C ARG A 22 -1.92 13.39 -11.07
N VAL A 23 -1.50 12.20 -11.48
CA VAL A 23 -1.60 10.97 -10.67
C VAL A 23 -0.38 10.84 -9.75
N GLY A 24 0.81 11.09 -10.28
CA GLY A 24 2.09 10.98 -9.58
C GLY A 24 2.19 11.88 -8.37
N LYS A 25 1.67 13.11 -8.42
CA LYS A 25 1.68 14.03 -7.26
C LYS A 25 0.97 13.43 -6.04
N TRP A 26 -0.12 12.70 -6.24
CA TRP A 26 -0.85 12.07 -5.13
C TRP A 26 -0.11 10.86 -4.58
N MET A 27 0.57 10.09 -5.43
CA MET A 27 1.42 8.98 -5.00
C MET A 27 2.62 9.50 -4.19
N ALA A 28 3.32 10.52 -4.71
CA ALA A 28 4.41 11.17 -3.99
C ALA A 28 3.96 11.77 -2.65
N ALA A 29 2.80 12.43 -2.61
CA ALA A 29 2.24 12.97 -1.37
C ALA A 29 1.84 11.86 -0.38
N THR A 30 1.32 10.73 -0.87
CA THR A 30 0.99 9.54 -0.08
C THR A 30 2.25 8.96 0.55
N ASP A 31 3.33 8.77 -0.22
CA ASP A 31 4.59 8.24 0.27
C ASP A 31 5.26 9.18 1.27
N ALA A 32 5.25 10.49 1.00
CA ALA A 32 5.76 11.50 1.94
C ALA A 32 4.99 11.48 3.26
N MET A 33 3.65 11.43 3.23
CA MET A 33 2.82 11.29 4.43
C MET A 33 3.10 9.99 5.19
N PHE A 34 3.28 8.89 4.46
CA PHE A 34 3.58 7.61 5.07
C PHE A 34 4.94 7.64 5.78
N MET A 35 5.96 8.28 5.19
CA MET A 35 7.25 8.49 5.84
C MET A 35 7.11 9.31 7.12
N VAL A 36 6.37 10.43 7.07
CA VAL A 36 6.10 11.25 8.27
C VAL A 36 5.41 10.42 9.35
N ALA A 37 4.30 9.75 9.01
CA ALA A 37 3.55 8.93 9.96
C ALA A 37 4.43 7.86 10.62
N ARG A 38 5.30 7.21 9.84
CA ARG A 38 6.18 6.15 10.33
C ARG A 38 7.31 6.65 11.24
N GLN A 39 7.76 7.90 11.08
CA GLN A 39 8.84 8.48 11.87
C GLN A 39 8.36 9.20 13.14
N MET A 40 7.14 9.74 13.14
CA MET A 40 6.62 10.49 14.29
C MET A 40 6.47 9.62 15.55
N ILE A 41 5.96 8.40 15.44
CA ILE A 41 5.75 7.51 16.61
C ILE A 41 7.09 7.18 17.31
N PRO A 42 8.15 6.72 16.61
CA PRO A 42 9.48 6.55 17.19
C PRO A 42 10.00 7.77 17.93
N TRP A 43 9.83 8.97 17.36
CA TRP A 43 10.30 10.21 17.98
C TRP A 43 9.52 10.57 19.25
N ILE A 44 8.21 10.38 19.24
CA ILE A 44 7.36 10.58 20.42
C ILE A 44 7.75 9.59 21.52
N LEU A 45 7.96 8.31 21.18
CA LEU A 45 8.38 7.29 22.14
C LEU A 45 9.75 7.63 22.74
N ALA A 46 10.71 8.03 21.90
CA ALA A 46 12.05 8.42 22.35
C ALA A 46 12.00 9.64 23.30
N ALA A 47 11.15 10.62 23.00
CA ALA A 47 11.00 11.82 23.83
C ALA A 47 10.33 11.54 25.18
N THR A 48 9.45 10.54 25.25
CA THR A 48 8.64 10.26 26.46
C THR A 48 9.23 9.18 27.36
N TRP A 49 9.78 8.11 26.78
CA TRP A 49 10.31 6.96 27.53
C TRP A 49 11.81 6.71 27.32
N GLY A 50 12.47 7.50 26.47
CA GLY A 50 13.90 7.39 26.20
C GLY A 50 14.27 6.41 25.09
N SER A 51 15.57 6.29 24.84
CA SER A 51 16.13 5.51 23.73
C SER A 51 16.05 3.99 23.93
N ALA A 52 15.97 3.51 25.17
CA ALA A 52 15.86 2.08 25.48
C ALA A 52 14.54 1.50 24.95
N GLU A 53 13.40 2.11 25.27
CA GLU A 53 12.08 1.70 24.77
C GLU A 53 11.98 1.84 23.24
N LEU A 54 12.58 2.88 22.67
CA LEU A 54 12.68 3.02 21.21
C LEU A 54 13.41 1.82 20.58
N ALA A 55 14.49 1.34 21.18
CA ALA A 55 15.21 0.17 20.68
C ALA A 55 14.33 -1.08 20.74
N LEU A 56 13.53 -1.28 21.79
CA LEU A 56 12.59 -2.39 21.90
C LEU A 56 11.53 -2.35 20.78
N LEU A 57 10.98 -1.17 20.49
CA LEU A 57 10.07 -0.99 19.37
C LEU A 57 10.75 -1.28 18.03
N GLY A 58 12.00 -0.82 17.85
CA GLY A 58 12.79 -1.07 16.65
C GLY A 58 13.04 -2.56 16.38
N VAL A 59 13.28 -3.34 17.43
CA VAL A 59 13.38 -4.80 17.34
C VAL A 59 12.05 -5.43 16.88
N CYS A 60 10.92 -4.98 17.45
CA CYS A 60 9.60 -5.47 17.06
C CYS A 60 9.23 -5.09 15.61
N ASP A 61 9.51 -3.85 15.19
CA ASP A 61 9.29 -3.37 13.81
C ASP A 61 10.23 -4.09 12.83
N GLY A 62 11.49 -4.34 13.21
CA GLY A 62 12.45 -5.08 12.41
C GLY A 62 12.01 -6.52 12.14
N ALA A 63 11.61 -7.24 13.20
CA ALA A 63 11.14 -8.61 13.10
C ALA A 63 9.84 -8.71 12.27
N SER A 64 8.87 -7.81 12.50
CA SER A 64 7.62 -7.77 11.70
C SER A 64 7.84 -7.24 10.27
N GLY A 65 8.92 -6.50 10.04
CA GLY A 65 9.27 -5.88 8.76
C GLY A 65 9.47 -6.86 7.60
N MET A 66 9.72 -8.14 7.89
CA MET A 66 9.73 -9.22 6.89
C MET A 66 8.43 -9.26 6.08
N ILE A 67 7.28 -9.08 6.74
CA ILE A 67 5.95 -9.00 6.12
C ILE A 67 5.86 -7.77 5.21
N GLY A 68 6.51 -6.67 5.60
CA GLY A 68 6.59 -5.45 4.81
C GLY A 68 7.33 -5.62 3.48
N TYR A 69 8.36 -6.47 3.41
CA TYR A 69 9.04 -6.77 2.14
C TYR A 69 8.16 -7.59 1.20
N ALA A 70 7.46 -8.61 1.72
CA ALA A 70 6.47 -9.36 0.95
C ALA A 70 5.37 -8.42 0.39
N SER A 71 4.86 -7.51 1.21
CA SER A 71 3.87 -6.51 0.82
C SER A 71 4.33 -5.63 -0.35
N ARG A 72 5.61 -5.22 -0.36
CA ARG A 72 6.20 -4.45 -1.46
C ARG A 72 6.32 -5.27 -2.75
N GLY A 73 6.77 -6.52 -2.66
CA GLY A 73 6.83 -7.43 -3.81
C GLY A 73 5.45 -7.66 -4.44
N LEU A 74 4.44 -7.92 -3.60
CA LEU A 74 3.05 -8.08 -4.04
C LEU A 74 2.50 -6.81 -4.68
N SER A 75 2.86 -5.64 -4.13
CA SER A 75 2.44 -4.35 -4.68
C SER A 75 2.93 -4.17 -6.13
N ALA A 76 4.21 -4.46 -6.39
CA ALA A 76 4.80 -4.39 -7.73
C ALA A 76 4.13 -5.39 -8.71
N PHE A 77 3.70 -6.56 -8.22
CA PHE A 77 3.01 -7.57 -9.02
C PHE A 77 1.56 -7.22 -9.32
N PHE A 78 0.80 -6.73 -8.33
CA PHE A 78 -0.64 -6.49 -8.48
C PHE A 78 -0.96 -5.27 -9.32
N LEU A 79 -0.16 -4.20 -9.21
CA LEU A 79 -0.43 -2.94 -9.91
C LEU A 79 -0.64 -3.12 -11.44
N PRO A 80 0.29 -3.75 -12.21
CA PRO A 80 0.09 -3.92 -13.65
C PRO A 80 -1.11 -4.83 -13.98
N LYS A 81 -1.31 -5.91 -13.22
CA LYS A 81 -2.43 -6.84 -13.44
C LYS A 81 -3.78 -6.19 -13.19
N MET A 82 -3.90 -5.41 -12.11
CA MET A 82 -5.13 -4.70 -11.76
C MET A 82 -5.39 -3.52 -12.70
N SER A 83 -4.34 -2.85 -13.17
CA SER A 83 -4.46 -1.77 -14.17
C SER A 83 -5.06 -2.29 -15.48
N HIS A 84 -4.66 -3.48 -15.92
CA HIS A 84 -5.26 -4.13 -17.09
C HIS A 84 -6.72 -4.58 -16.86
N ALA A 85 -7.10 -4.86 -15.61
CA ALA A 85 -8.47 -5.21 -15.24
C ALA A 85 -9.35 -4.00 -14.88
N ALA A 86 -8.79 -2.79 -14.77
CA ALA A 86 -9.49 -1.60 -14.29
C ALA A 86 -10.71 -1.20 -15.15
N GLY A 87 -10.68 -1.51 -16.45
CA GLY A 87 -11.81 -1.28 -17.36
C GLY A 87 -13.01 -2.21 -17.14
N ASN A 88 -12.88 -3.27 -16.33
CA ASN A 88 -13.98 -4.19 -16.01
C ASN A 88 -14.12 -4.36 -14.48
N PRO A 89 -15.10 -3.68 -13.84
CA PRO A 89 -15.23 -3.69 -12.39
C PRO A 89 -15.51 -5.09 -11.82
N ARG A 90 -16.21 -5.97 -12.56
CA ARG A 90 -16.45 -7.36 -12.12
C ARG A 90 -15.14 -8.16 -12.08
N ARG A 91 -14.29 -7.99 -13.10
CA ARG A 91 -12.96 -8.63 -13.16
C ARG A 91 -12.06 -8.11 -12.04
N LEU A 92 -12.03 -6.79 -11.83
CA LEU A 92 -11.25 -6.17 -10.75
C LEU A 92 -11.71 -6.66 -9.37
N ARG A 93 -13.03 -6.70 -9.12
CA ARG A 93 -13.61 -7.25 -7.87
C ARG A 93 -13.17 -8.68 -7.63
N ARG A 94 -13.28 -9.54 -8.66
CA ARG A 94 -12.87 -10.95 -8.55
C ARG A 94 -11.39 -11.09 -8.23
N MET A 95 -10.53 -10.28 -8.86
CA MET A 95 -9.10 -10.28 -8.55
C MET A 95 -8.82 -9.86 -7.10
N VAL A 96 -9.46 -8.81 -6.60
CA VAL A 96 -9.29 -8.37 -5.21
C VAL A 96 -9.75 -9.46 -4.23
N VAL A 97 -10.94 -10.05 -4.44
CA VAL A 97 -11.47 -11.11 -3.57
C VAL A 97 -10.57 -12.35 -3.59
N ASN A 98 -10.13 -12.79 -4.77
CA ASN A 98 -9.22 -13.93 -4.90
C ASN A 98 -7.89 -13.66 -4.20
N SER A 99 -7.31 -12.47 -4.35
CA SER A 99 -6.09 -12.09 -3.62
C SER A 99 -6.32 -12.09 -2.11
N LEU A 100 -7.43 -11.53 -1.63
CA LEU A 100 -7.76 -11.52 -0.20
C LEU A 100 -7.94 -12.93 0.36
N SER A 101 -8.52 -13.86 -0.41
CA SER A 101 -8.71 -15.25 0.03
C SER A 101 -7.40 -15.99 0.30
N VAL A 102 -6.30 -15.56 -0.33
CA VAL A 102 -4.95 -16.12 -0.11
C VAL A 102 -4.19 -15.34 0.96
N LEU A 103 -4.29 -14.00 0.94
CA LEU A 103 -3.51 -13.15 1.83
C LEU A 103 -4.03 -13.11 3.26
N VAL A 104 -5.34 -13.26 3.48
CA VAL A 104 -5.91 -13.29 4.84
C VAL A 104 -5.42 -14.52 5.62
N PRO A 105 -5.48 -15.76 5.09
CA PRO A 105 -4.88 -16.92 5.77
C PRO A 105 -3.37 -16.76 6.00
N ALA A 106 -2.63 -16.22 5.03
CA ALA A 106 -1.20 -15.97 5.18
C ALA A 106 -0.91 -14.97 6.32
N ALA A 107 -1.67 -13.88 6.39
CA ALA A 107 -1.62 -12.89 7.47
C ALA A 107 -1.92 -13.52 8.83
N VAL A 108 -2.98 -14.34 8.94
CA VAL A 108 -3.30 -15.07 10.17
C VAL A 108 -2.16 -16.01 10.56
N CYS A 109 -1.59 -16.73 9.60
CA CYS A 109 -0.43 -17.59 9.83
C CYS A 109 0.78 -16.81 10.37
N CYS A 110 1.05 -15.60 9.86
CA CYS A 110 2.12 -14.75 10.39
C CYS A 110 1.86 -14.33 11.85
N VAL A 111 0.63 -13.96 12.20
CA VAL A 111 0.27 -13.57 13.57
C VAL A 111 0.34 -14.77 14.53
N VAL A 112 -0.18 -15.92 14.12
CA VAL A 112 -0.09 -17.17 14.92
C VAL A 112 1.37 -17.61 15.07
N GLY A 113 2.17 -17.53 14.01
CA GLY A 113 3.61 -17.78 14.07
C GLY A 113 4.33 -16.85 15.06
N ALA A 114 3.98 -15.57 15.08
CA ALA A 114 4.51 -14.62 16.06
C ALA A 114 4.06 -14.93 17.50
N LEU A 115 2.84 -15.44 17.69
CA LEU A 115 2.35 -15.85 19.02
C LEU A 115 3.09 -17.09 19.55
N LEU A 116 3.32 -18.10 18.70
CA LEU A 116 3.90 -19.38 19.10
C LEU A 116 5.42 -19.37 19.14
N ALA A 117 6.05 -18.70 18.17
CA ALA A 117 7.50 -18.72 17.97
C ALA A 117 8.15 -17.33 18.10
N GLY A 118 7.39 -16.28 18.43
CA GLY A 118 7.92 -14.92 18.50
C GLY A 118 8.99 -14.72 19.56
N GLU A 119 8.81 -15.32 20.75
CA GLU A 119 9.83 -15.25 21.81
C GLU A 119 11.13 -15.94 21.37
N TRP A 120 11.02 -17.15 20.81
CA TRP A 120 12.16 -17.88 20.28
C TRP A 120 12.86 -17.09 19.17
N LEU A 121 12.11 -16.47 18.26
CA LEU A 121 12.63 -15.64 17.18
C LEU A 121 13.39 -14.43 17.74
N LEU A 122 12.82 -13.73 18.73
CA LEU A 122 13.46 -12.56 19.36
C LEU A 122 14.75 -12.94 20.07
N VAL A 123 14.73 -13.99 20.88
CA VAL A 123 15.93 -14.43 21.62
C VAL A 123 17.03 -14.89 20.68
N THR A 124 16.67 -15.56 19.58
CA THR A 124 17.64 -16.06 18.59
C THR A 124 18.27 -14.92 17.77
N LEU A 125 17.49 -13.90 17.39
CA LEU A 125 17.98 -12.79 16.58
C LEU A 125 18.64 -11.66 17.38
N TYR A 126 18.16 -11.40 18.61
CA TYR A 126 18.52 -10.21 19.39
C TYR A 126 19.07 -10.49 20.80
N CYS A 127 19.28 -11.76 21.17
CA CYS A 127 19.74 -12.23 22.49
C CYS A 127 18.66 -12.23 23.59
N SER A 128 19.00 -12.85 24.73
CA SER A 128 18.08 -13.10 25.86
C SER A 128 17.57 -11.84 26.58
N SER A 129 18.18 -10.68 26.35
CA SER A 129 17.77 -9.41 26.95
C SER A 129 16.38 -8.93 26.51
N TYR A 130 15.81 -9.53 25.46
CA TYR A 130 14.51 -9.18 24.87
C TYR A 130 13.38 -10.14 25.25
N ARG A 131 13.56 -10.96 26.30
CA ARG A 131 12.48 -11.81 26.82
C ARG A 131 11.29 -10.97 27.31
N GLY A 132 10.07 -11.45 27.07
CA GLY A 132 8.84 -10.75 27.44
C GLY A 132 8.30 -9.74 26.42
N LEU A 133 9.01 -9.51 25.30
CA LEU A 133 8.56 -8.61 24.22
C LEU A 133 7.64 -9.26 23.18
N THR A 134 7.19 -10.49 23.42
CA THR A 134 6.28 -11.21 22.53
C THR A 134 4.98 -10.45 22.29
N GLY A 135 4.47 -9.77 23.32
CA GLY A 135 3.24 -8.99 23.23
C GLY A 135 3.28 -7.87 22.19
N PRO A 136 4.17 -6.87 22.33
CA PRO A 136 4.33 -5.81 21.34
C PRO A 136 4.70 -6.34 19.95
N LEU A 137 5.55 -7.38 19.87
CA LEU A 137 5.88 -8.04 18.61
C LEU A 137 4.63 -8.55 17.88
N VAL A 138 3.73 -9.23 18.59
CA VAL A 138 2.50 -9.77 18.01
C VAL A 138 1.62 -8.64 17.46
N ILE A 139 1.54 -7.50 18.16
CA ILE A 139 0.79 -6.33 17.70
C ILE A 139 1.44 -5.73 16.44
N CYS A 140 2.77 -5.61 16.40
CA CYS A 140 3.50 -5.17 15.21
C CYS A 140 3.30 -6.13 14.02
N CYS A 141 3.33 -7.44 14.26
CA CYS A 141 3.02 -8.46 13.26
C CYS A 141 1.57 -8.36 12.77
N LEU A 142 0.62 -8.12 13.67
CA LEU A 142 -0.79 -7.91 13.31
C LEU A 142 -0.95 -6.65 12.45
N SER A 143 -0.32 -5.54 12.82
CA SER A 143 -0.32 -4.30 12.04
C SER A 143 0.25 -4.51 10.63
N SER A 144 1.42 -5.16 10.54
CA SER A 144 2.04 -5.51 9.26
C SER A 144 1.18 -6.46 8.42
N SER A 145 0.46 -7.38 9.07
CA SER A 145 -0.48 -8.30 8.43
C SER A 145 -1.71 -7.59 7.86
N VAL A 146 -2.27 -6.60 8.58
CA VAL A 146 -3.30 -5.71 8.02
C VAL A 146 -2.75 -4.94 6.81
N GLY A 147 -1.49 -4.48 6.89
CA GLY A 147 -0.78 -3.88 5.77
C GLY A 147 -0.70 -4.80 4.55
N LEU A 148 -0.34 -6.07 4.74
CA LEU A 148 -0.28 -7.09 3.69
C LEU A 148 -1.64 -7.33 3.02
N VAL A 149 -2.71 -7.48 3.82
CA VAL A 149 -4.08 -7.66 3.33
C VAL A 149 -4.61 -6.42 2.62
N SER A 150 -4.13 -5.23 2.99
CA SER A 150 -4.48 -3.95 2.36
C SER A 150 -3.89 -3.78 0.96
N VAL A 151 -2.82 -4.51 0.61
CA VAL A 151 -2.13 -4.40 -0.70
C VAL A 151 -3.06 -4.52 -1.90
N PRO A 152 -3.84 -5.61 -2.10
CA PRO A 152 -4.70 -5.73 -3.28
C PRO A 152 -5.77 -4.64 -3.37
N VAL A 153 -6.30 -4.18 -2.23
CA VAL A 153 -7.27 -3.08 -2.19
C VAL A 153 -6.60 -1.77 -2.61
N ASN A 154 -5.41 -1.48 -2.08
CA ASN A 154 -4.66 -0.28 -2.42
C ASN A 154 -4.26 -0.25 -3.91
N GLN A 155 -3.77 -1.38 -4.44
CA GLN A 155 -3.41 -1.48 -5.86
C GLN A 155 -4.62 -1.39 -6.78
N ALA A 156 -5.80 -1.87 -6.37
CA ALA A 156 -7.04 -1.68 -7.13
C ALA A 156 -7.46 -0.20 -7.19
N VAL A 157 -7.30 0.54 -6.09
CA VAL A 157 -7.56 1.99 -6.05
C VAL A 157 -6.60 2.77 -6.97
N HIS A 158 -5.31 2.40 -6.98
CA HIS A 158 -4.35 2.99 -7.92
C HIS A 158 -4.64 2.62 -9.38
N ALA A 159 -5.06 1.37 -9.64
CA ALA A 159 -5.41 0.89 -10.96
C ALA A 159 -6.58 1.67 -11.60
N VAL A 160 -7.56 2.11 -10.79
CA VAL A 160 -8.68 2.97 -11.25
C VAL A 160 -8.30 4.46 -11.33
N GLN A 161 -7.01 4.79 -11.20
CA GLN A 161 -6.46 6.16 -11.23
C GLN A 161 -7.03 7.09 -10.15
N ARG A 162 -7.49 6.54 -9.02
CA ARG A 162 -8.00 7.30 -7.86
C ARG A 162 -6.99 7.34 -6.73
N SER A 163 -5.75 7.71 -7.05
CA SER A 163 -4.67 7.88 -6.07
C SER A 163 -4.97 8.96 -5.02
N ASP A 164 -5.92 9.86 -5.28
CA ASP A 164 -6.40 10.85 -4.32
C ASP A 164 -7.06 10.20 -3.09
N VAL A 165 -7.67 9.03 -3.26
CA VAL A 165 -8.30 8.27 -2.17
C VAL A 165 -7.24 7.70 -1.23
N GLY A 166 -6.11 7.25 -1.75
CA GLY A 166 -4.97 6.78 -0.96
C GLY A 166 -4.42 7.88 -0.06
N PHE A 167 -4.26 9.07 -0.63
CA PHE A 167 -3.84 10.27 0.11
C PHE A 167 -4.86 10.69 1.17
N LYS A 168 -6.15 10.77 0.83
CA LYS A 168 -7.23 11.11 1.78
C LYS A 168 -7.31 10.11 2.94
N ALA A 169 -7.17 8.80 2.65
CA ALA A 169 -7.15 7.77 3.69
C ALA A 169 -6.04 8.02 4.72
N LEU A 170 -4.83 8.37 4.24
CA LEU A 170 -3.71 8.74 5.11
C LEU A 170 -3.95 10.06 5.84
N LEU A 171 -4.49 11.06 5.16
CA LEU A 171 -4.79 12.36 5.75
C LEU A 171 -5.78 12.25 6.92
N TYR A 172 -6.74 11.32 6.86
CA TYR A 172 -7.67 11.08 7.98
C TYR A 172 -7.07 10.15 9.05
N SER A 173 -6.32 9.12 8.64
CA SER A 173 -5.74 8.18 9.60
C SER A 173 -4.56 8.76 10.38
N LEU A 174 -3.81 9.71 9.80
CA LEU A 174 -2.59 10.26 10.39
C LEU A 174 -2.88 11.08 11.66
N PRO A 175 -3.81 12.06 11.68
CA PRO A 175 -4.17 12.76 12.91
C PRO A 175 -4.71 11.80 13.98
N LEU A 176 -5.55 10.84 13.58
CA LEU A 176 -6.08 9.82 14.49
C LEU A 176 -4.94 9.00 15.11
N SER A 177 -4.01 8.52 14.28
CA SER A 177 -2.85 7.75 14.72
C SER A 177 -1.86 8.58 15.54
N LEU A 178 -1.72 9.88 15.28
CA LEU A 178 -0.83 10.77 16.04
C LEU A 178 -1.43 11.16 17.38
N CYS A 179 -2.72 11.49 17.44
CA CYS A 179 -3.40 11.82 18.68
C CYS A 179 -3.50 10.60 19.59
N LEU A 180 -3.99 9.47 19.07
CA LEU A 180 -4.03 8.21 19.82
C LEU A 180 -2.63 7.69 20.09
N GLY A 181 -1.71 7.79 19.14
CA GLY A 181 -0.32 7.37 19.32
C GLY A 181 0.38 8.13 20.41
N SER A 182 0.27 9.45 20.43
CA SER A 182 0.81 10.28 21.51
C SER A 182 0.22 9.88 22.87
N LEU A 183 -1.11 9.76 22.96
CA LEU A 183 -1.79 9.43 24.21
C LEU A 183 -1.45 8.02 24.72
N LEU A 184 -1.53 7.01 23.85
CA LEU A 184 -1.26 5.61 24.19
C LEU A 184 0.22 5.39 24.47
N THR A 185 1.12 6.00 23.69
CA THR A 185 2.57 5.89 23.91
C THR A 185 2.95 6.53 25.23
N TRP A 186 2.39 7.71 25.55
CA TRP A 186 2.63 8.35 26.84
C TRP A 186 2.20 7.47 28.02
N ARG A 187 1.07 6.75 27.90
CA ARG A 187 0.54 5.91 29.00
C ARG A 187 1.13 4.50 29.08
N PHE A 188 1.44 3.87 27.95
CA PHE A 188 1.75 2.45 27.82
C PHE A 188 3.11 2.15 27.15
N GLY A 189 3.90 3.17 26.81
CA GLY A 189 5.20 3.00 26.17
C GLY A 189 5.11 2.27 24.83
N VAL A 190 5.92 1.21 24.67
CA VAL A 190 6.02 0.41 23.43
C VAL A 190 4.70 -0.24 23.03
N TRP A 191 3.89 -0.69 23.99
CA TRP A 191 2.55 -1.24 23.71
C TRP A 191 1.65 -0.21 23.04
N GLY A 192 1.70 1.03 23.54
CA GLY A 192 0.93 2.14 22.99
C GLY A 192 1.36 2.50 21.56
N ALA A 193 2.67 2.53 21.32
CA ALA A 193 3.23 2.75 19.99
C ALA A 193 2.78 1.66 19.00
N ALA A 194 2.85 0.38 19.39
CA ALA A 194 2.41 -0.73 18.55
C ALA A 194 0.90 -0.67 18.24
N LEU A 195 0.06 -0.42 19.26
CA LEU A 195 -1.39 -0.30 19.11
C LEU A 195 -1.80 0.87 18.22
N SER A 196 -1.15 2.02 18.37
CA SER A 196 -1.45 3.19 17.54
C SER A 196 -1.13 2.95 16.07
N THR A 197 -0.05 2.23 15.78
CA THR A 197 0.33 1.84 14.43
C THR A 197 -0.74 0.91 13.83
N LEU A 198 -1.20 -0.09 14.60
CA LEU A 198 -2.28 -0.99 14.18
C LEU A 198 -3.55 -0.21 13.85
N LEU A 199 -3.97 0.71 14.72
CA LEU A 199 -5.17 1.54 14.50
C LEU A 199 -5.04 2.42 13.26
N GLY A 200 -3.88 3.04 13.05
CA GLY A 200 -3.61 3.85 11.87
C GLY A 200 -3.72 3.04 10.57
N VAL A 201 -3.08 1.87 10.53
CA VAL A 201 -3.12 0.98 9.35
C VAL A 201 -4.53 0.43 9.11
N ALA A 202 -5.24 0.02 10.16
CA ALA A 202 -6.61 -0.46 10.08
C ALA A 202 -7.58 0.62 9.59
N GLY A 203 -7.45 1.85 10.09
CA GLY A 203 -8.25 3.00 9.65
C GLY A 203 -8.03 3.32 8.16
N ALA A 204 -6.77 3.37 7.72
CA ALA A 204 -6.45 3.59 6.31
C ALA A 204 -6.97 2.47 5.41
N PHE A 205 -6.86 1.21 5.83
CA PHE A 205 -7.42 0.06 5.13
C PHE A 205 -8.95 0.15 5.03
N GLY A 206 -9.64 0.43 6.14
CA GLY A 206 -11.08 0.57 6.18
C GLY A 206 -11.61 1.64 5.22
N HIS A 207 -10.97 2.82 5.18
CA HIS A 207 -11.34 3.89 4.26
C HIS A 207 -11.18 3.46 2.78
N ARG A 208 -10.06 2.82 2.42
CA ARG A 208 -9.82 2.33 1.05
C ARG A 208 -10.79 1.22 0.66
N ALA A 209 -11.03 0.27 1.55
CA ALA A 209 -11.97 -0.83 1.34
C ALA A 209 -13.41 -0.32 1.16
N PHE A 210 -13.82 0.66 1.97
CA PHE A 210 -15.12 1.32 1.84
C PHE A 210 -15.27 2.05 0.50
N PHE A 211 -14.27 2.84 0.10
CA PHE A 211 -14.30 3.50 -1.21
C PHE A 211 -14.39 2.49 -2.35
N LEU A 212 -13.56 1.45 -2.32
CA LEU A 212 -13.51 0.45 -3.39
C LEU A 212 -14.81 -0.36 -3.47
N SER A 213 -15.43 -0.72 -2.33
CA SER A 213 -16.71 -1.42 -2.33
C SER A 213 -17.83 -0.58 -2.95
N ARG A 214 -17.88 0.72 -2.65
CA ARG A 214 -18.81 1.68 -3.27
C ARG A 214 -18.57 1.83 -4.77
N TYR A 215 -17.31 1.93 -5.18
CA TYR A 215 -16.94 2.00 -6.59
C TYR A 215 -17.39 0.75 -7.36
N LEU A 216 -17.14 -0.44 -6.81
CA LEU A 216 -17.48 -1.73 -7.42
C LEU A 216 -18.99 -2.04 -7.40
N ALA A 217 -19.76 -1.44 -6.48
CA ALA A 217 -21.21 -1.63 -6.36
C ALA A 217 -22.03 -0.86 -7.43
N GLY A 218 -21.39 -0.15 -8.36
CA GLY A 218 -22.09 0.49 -9.49
C GLY A 218 -22.45 1.97 -9.28
N GLN A 219 -21.99 2.61 -8.21
CA GLN A 219 -21.99 4.08 -8.09
C GLN A 219 -20.81 4.72 -8.85
N GLY A 220 -19.91 3.89 -9.42
CA GLY A 220 -18.74 4.31 -10.18
C GLY A 220 -19.00 4.47 -11.68
N ALA A 221 -20.16 5.02 -12.09
CA ALA A 221 -20.18 5.69 -13.39
C ALA A 221 -19.15 6.82 -13.28
N LEU A 222 -17.98 6.63 -13.90
CA LEU A 222 -17.05 7.72 -14.12
C LEU A 222 -17.88 8.87 -14.71
N PRO A 223 -17.83 10.11 -14.19
CA PRO A 223 -18.30 11.23 -14.97
C PRO A 223 -17.61 11.09 -16.33
N ALA A 224 -18.40 11.04 -17.41
CA ALA A 224 -17.97 10.65 -18.77
C ALA A 224 -16.88 11.55 -19.39
N ALA A 225 -16.27 12.43 -18.60
CA ALA A 225 -15.11 13.21 -18.97
C ALA A 225 -13.89 12.27 -19.13
N ASP A 226 -13.46 12.08 -20.37
CA ASP A 226 -12.13 11.64 -20.81
C ASP A 226 -11.99 10.18 -21.32
N THR A 227 -13.05 9.36 -21.36
CA THR A 227 -12.94 7.99 -21.93
C THR A 227 -12.81 7.99 -23.46
N GLU A 228 -13.35 8.99 -24.17
CA GLU A 228 -13.16 9.11 -25.63
C GLU A 228 -11.71 9.46 -26.02
N THR A 229 -10.94 10.07 -25.13
CA THR A 229 -9.56 10.48 -25.44
C THR A 229 -8.52 9.37 -25.19
N LYS A 230 -8.89 8.26 -24.53
CA LYS A 230 -7.95 7.17 -24.19
C LYS A 230 -8.03 5.94 -25.10
N SER A 231 -9.16 5.67 -25.75
CA SER A 231 -9.24 4.56 -26.73
C SER A 231 -8.41 4.84 -27.99
N SER A 232 -8.21 6.11 -28.34
CA SER A 232 -7.39 6.53 -29.49
C SER A 232 -5.88 6.53 -29.22
N VAL A 233 -5.43 6.55 -27.96
CA VAL A 233 -4.00 6.64 -27.62
C VAL A 233 -3.33 5.27 -27.50
N PHE A 234 -4.09 4.22 -27.18
CA PHE A 234 -3.58 2.85 -27.04
C PHE A 234 -3.98 1.90 -28.16
N SER A 235 -4.71 2.36 -29.17
CA SER A 235 -4.83 1.62 -30.42
C SER A 235 -3.46 1.61 -31.08
N PRO A 236 -2.80 0.45 -31.26
CA PRO A 236 -1.61 0.39 -32.11
C PRO A 236 -2.02 0.97 -33.47
N PRO A 237 -1.16 1.78 -34.12
CA PRO A 237 -1.46 2.27 -35.47
C PRO A 237 -1.85 1.05 -36.32
N PRO A 238 -2.91 1.13 -37.13
CA PRO A 238 -3.27 0.04 -38.02
C PRO A 238 -1.99 -0.35 -38.76
N LEU A 239 -1.61 -1.63 -38.64
CA LEU A 239 -0.52 -2.17 -39.43
C LEU A 239 -0.92 -1.88 -40.86
N ALA A 240 -0.27 -0.88 -41.46
CA ALA A 240 -0.43 -0.62 -42.88
C ALA A 240 -0.08 -1.93 -43.56
N GLU A 241 -1.09 -2.65 -44.02
CA GLU A 241 -0.94 -3.71 -45.00
C GLU A 241 -0.15 -3.08 -46.13
N HIS A 242 1.14 -3.34 -46.15
CA HIS A 242 1.95 -3.17 -47.34
C HIS A 242 1.44 -4.23 -48.32
N ALA A 243 0.32 -3.90 -48.96
CA ALA A 243 -0.10 -4.48 -50.22
C ALA A 243 1.02 -4.15 -51.21
N GLY A 244 1.96 -5.09 -51.31
CA GLY A 244 2.98 -5.12 -52.35
C GLY A 244 2.28 -5.34 -53.67
N ALA A 245 1.88 -4.25 -54.31
CA ALA A 245 1.69 -4.21 -55.73
C ALA A 245 3.04 -3.90 -56.40
N LEU A 246 3.53 -4.94 -57.09
CA LEU A 246 4.30 -4.91 -58.33
C LEU A 246 5.82 -4.68 -58.28
N PRO A 247 6.54 -5.13 -59.32
CA PRO A 247 6.12 -5.96 -60.47
C PRO A 247 6.52 -7.43 -60.38
#